data_AF-A0A9E1AXQ5-F1
#
_entry.id   AF-A0A9E1AXQ5-F1
#
_cell.length_a   1.000
_cell.length_b   1.000
_cell.length_c   1.000
_cell.angle_alpha   90.00
_cell.angle_beta   90.00
_cell.angle_gamma   90.00
#
_symmetry.space_group_name_H-M   'P 1'
#
loop_
_entity.id
_entity.type
_entity.pdbx_description
1 polymer ?
#
loop_
_entity_poly.entity_id
_entity_poly.type
_entity_poly.pdbx_seq_one_letter_code
_entity_poly.pdbx_strand_id
1 'polypeptide(L)'
;MKYKPKIGEIWITIIPKIETYNNRISNVILERRPCLIIDDGHGFIIEKNNDYLGMKITTQDKKNKKEIRNWYDVGLKYKSFVRIEMPIKIEESQLVKKIGQLSKCDTYVYINELMSFMNNDIKTKFEDRL
;
A
#
# COMPACT_ATOMS: atom_id res chain seq x y z
N MET A 1 -9.22 -23.83 -6.98
CA MET A 1 -8.48 -23.07 -5.93
C MET A 1 -8.53 -21.61 -6.29
N LYS A 2 -8.96 -20.75 -5.35
CA LYS A 2 -8.87 -19.29 -5.51
C LYS A 2 -7.40 -18.87 -5.44
N TYR A 3 -6.99 -17.98 -6.35
CA TYR A 3 -5.64 -17.45 -6.39
C TYR A 3 -5.36 -16.60 -5.13
N LYS A 4 -4.27 -16.88 -4.41
CA LYS A 4 -3.83 -16.05 -3.28
C LYS A 4 -2.83 -15.00 -3.76
N PRO A 5 -3.10 -13.69 -3.54
CA PRO A 5 -2.12 -12.63 -3.76
C PRO A 5 -0.79 -12.91 -3.06
N LYS A 6 0.29 -12.40 -3.66
CA LYS A 6 1.66 -12.57 -3.14
C LYS A 6 2.34 -11.22 -2.95
N ILE A 7 3.33 -11.19 -2.08
CA ILE A 7 4.23 -10.02 -1.91
C ILE A 7 4.82 -9.62 -3.27
N GLY A 8 4.81 -8.31 -3.55
CA GLY A 8 5.28 -7.72 -4.80
C GLY A 8 4.21 -7.60 -5.89
N GLU A 9 3.04 -8.22 -5.72
CA GLU A 9 1.96 -8.09 -6.68
C GLU A 9 1.23 -6.76 -6.57
N ILE A 10 0.77 -6.26 -7.71
CA ILE A 10 -0.07 -5.08 -7.79
C ILE A 10 -1.49 -5.51 -8.10
N TRP A 11 -2.43 -5.10 -7.24
CA TRP A 11 -3.85 -5.43 -7.36
C TRP A 11 -4.72 -4.19 -7.38
N ILE A 12 -5.78 -4.21 -8.19
CA ILE A 12 -6.92 -3.31 -8.00
C ILE A 12 -7.67 -3.78 -6.76
N THR A 13 -7.80 -2.89 -5.78
CA THR A 13 -8.50 -3.11 -4.53
C THR A 13 -9.67 -2.15 -4.37
N ILE A 14 -10.71 -2.57 -3.68
CA ILE A 14 -11.80 -1.71 -3.23
C ILE A 14 -11.45 -1.18 -1.85
N ILE A 15 -11.35 0.15 -1.73
CA ILE A 15 -10.94 0.83 -0.50
C ILE A 15 -12.03 1.83 -0.11
N PRO A 16 -12.48 1.86 1.15
CA PRO A 16 -13.37 2.90 1.62
C PRO A 16 -12.60 4.24 1.72
N LYS A 17 -13.23 5.29 1.22
CA LYS A 17 -12.84 6.69 1.42
C LYS A 17 -13.91 7.35 2.28
N ILE A 18 -13.49 7.77 3.46
CA ILE A 18 -14.33 8.55 4.36
C ILE A 18 -14.26 10.00 3.91
N GLU A 19 -15.41 10.58 3.59
CA GLU A 19 -15.54 12.00 3.34
C GLU A 19 -16.06 12.67 4.61
N THR A 20 -15.48 13.82 4.91
CA THR A 20 -15.80 14.59 6.11
C THR A 20 -16.27 15.99 5.74
N TYR A 21 -17.30 16.46 6.43
CA TYR A 21 -17.83 17.82 6.34
C TYR A 21 -17.94 18.38 7.75
N ASN A 22 -17.41 19.58 7.99
CA ASN A 22 -17.34 20.18 9.33
C ASN A 22 -16.80 19.22 10.41
N ASN A 23 -15.72 18.50 10.10
CA ASN A 23 -15.10 17.48 10.97
C ASN A 23 -16.02 16.31 11.39
N ARG A 24 -17.15 16.12 10.71
CA ARG A 24 -18.03 14.96 10.88
C ARG A 24 -17.97 14.08 9.63
N ILE A 25 -18.08 12.77 9.81
CA ILE A 25 -18.21 11.84 8.69
C ILE A 25 -19.50 12.18 7.94
N SER A 26 -19.38 12.57 6.69
CA SER A 26 -20.51 12.91 5.83
C SER A 26 -20.89 11.73 4.93
N ASN A 27 -19.91 10.96 4.45
CA ASN A 27 -20.15 9.85 3.53
C ASN A 27 -19.00 8.83 3.59
N VAL A 28 -19.29 7.59 3.16
CA VAL A 28 -18.29 6.55 2.89
C VAL A 28 -18.44 6.11 1.44
N ILE A 29 -17.43 6.42 0.62
CA ILE A 29 -17.41 6.08 -0.80
C ILE A 29 -16.46 4.92 -1.01
N LEU A 30 -16.85 3.94 -1.82
CA LEU A 30 -15.97 2.84 -2.22
C LEU A 30 -15.19 3.24 -3.48
N GLU A 31 -13.86 3.28 -3.39
CA GLU A 31 -12.98 3.59 -4.51
C GLU A 31 -12.21 2.35 -4.96
N ARG A 32 -11.97 2.23 -6.27
CA ARG A 32 -11.01 1.26 -6.82
C ARG A 32 -9.63 1.90 -6.94
N ARG A 33 -8.63 1.31 -6.29
CA ARG A 33 -7.25 1.81 -6.33
C ARG A 33 -6.26 0.68 -6.54
N PRO A 34 -5.18 0.90 -7.31
CA PRO A 34 -4.07 -0.03 -7.34
C PRO A 34 -3.33 -0.03 -5.99
N CYS A 35 -2.98 -1.21 -5.49
CA CYS A 35 -2.21 -1.42 -4.27
C CYS A 35 -1.08 -2.41 -4.54
N LEU A 36 0.12 -2.10 -4.04
CA LEU A 36 1.24 -3.03 -3.97
C LEU A 36 1.12 -3.88 -2.71
N ILE A 37 1.05 -5.20 -2.83
CA ILE A 37 1.05 -6.13 -1.70
C ILE A 37 2.46 -6.23 -1.13
N ILE A 38 2.61 -6.02 0.18
CA ILE A 38 3.89 -6.06 0.91
C ILE A 38 3.91 -7.06 2.05
N ASP A 39 2.74 -7.59 2.43
CA ASP A 39 2.60 -8.73 3.31
C ASP A 39 1.42 -9.58 2.83
N ASP A 40 1.60 -10.90 2.86
CA ASP A 40 0.59 -11.90 2.49
C ASP A 40 -0.08 -12.55 3.71
N GLY A 41 0.18 -12.04 4.92
CA GLY A 41 -0.46 -12.46 6.16
C GLY A 41 0.27 -13.61 6.89
N HIS A 42 1.44 -14.01 6.39
CA HIS A 42 2.22 -15.12 6.95
C HIS A 42 3.21 -14.72 8.07
N GLY A 43 3.14 -13.48 8.59
CA GLY A 43 3.98 -13.06 9.73
C GLY A 43 5.17 -12.18 9.37
N PHE A 44 5.18 -11.51 8.21
CA PHE A 44 6.30 -10.63 7.84
C PHE A 44 6.21 -9.25 8.52
N ILE A 45 5.01 -8.67 8.56
CA ILE A 45 4.66 -7.40 9.21
C ILE A 45 3.40 -7.59 10.08
N ILE A 46 2.40 -8.30 9.57
CA ILE A 46 1.17 -8.66 10.31
C ILE A 46 1.36 -10.05 10.92
N GLU A 47 1.21 -10.19 12.23
CA GLU A 47 1.15 -11.51 12.90
C GLU A 47 0.03 -12.36 12.31
N LYS A 48 0.29 -13.65 12.07
CA LYS A 48 -0.56 -14.63 11.36
C LYS A 48 -2.06 -14.24 11.32
N ASN A 49 -2.45 -13.63 10.20
CA ASN A 49 -3.81 -13.25 9.90
C ASN A 49 -4.05 -13.49 8.40
N ASN A 50 -5.26 -13.83 7.99
CA ASN A 50 -5.59 -14.09 6.59
C ASN A 50 -5.66 -12.83 5.72
N ASP A 51 -5.31 -11.67 6.29
CA ASP A 51 -5.39 -10.36 5.65
C ASP A 51 -4.04 -9.93 5.09
N TYR A 52 -4.09 -9.18 4.01
CA TYR A 52 -2.92 -8.66 3.31
C TYR A 52 -2.57 -7.27 3.84
N LEU A 53 -1.30 -6.89 3.72
CA LEU A 53 -0.88 -5.50 3.85
C LEU A 53 -0.49 -4.98 2.47
N GLY A 54 -0.96 -3.78 2.11
CA GLY A 54 -0.59 -3.15 0.85
C GLY A 54 -0.38 -1.65 0.94
N MET A 55 0.43 -1.11 0.04
CA MET A 55 0.63 0.32 -0.13
C MET A 55 -0.15 0.82 -1.34
N LYS A 56 -0.88 1.93 -1.17
CA LYS A 56 -1.67 2.54 -2.25
C LYS A 56 -0.74 3.07 -3.35
N ILE A 57 -1.13 2.89 -4.60
CA ILE A 57 -0.46 3.45 -5.77
C ILE A 57 -1.27 4.63 -6.31
N THR A 58 -0.58 5.69 -6.73
CA THR A 58 -1.19 6.93 -7.23
C THR A 58 -0.41 7.49 -8.39
N THR A 59 -1.06 8.27 -9.24
CA THR A 59 -0.41 9.04 -10.32
C THR A 59 0.05 10.42 -9.86
N GLN A 60 -0.29 10.83 -8.64
CA GLN A 60 0.10 12.14 -8.11
C GLN A 60 1.49 12.07 -7.49
N ASP A 61 2.41 12.88 -7.98
CA ASP A 61 3.72 13.07 -7.38
C ASP A 61 3.63 14.06 -6.21
N LYS A 62 3.94 13.60 -4.99
CA LYS A 62 3.92 14.39 -3.74
C LYS A 62 4.93 13.80 -2.75
N LYS A 63 5.19 14.53 -1.66
CA LYS A 63 6.03 14.09 -0.53
C LYS A 63 5.64 12.68 -0.04
N ASN A 64 6.65 11.90 0.39
CA ASN A 64 6.54 10.53 0.92
C ASN A 64 6.06 9.47 -0.09
N LYS A 65 6.18 9.76 -1.39
CA LYS A 65 5.87 8.80 -2.46
C LYS A 65 7.13 8.41 -3.20
N LYS A 66 7.19 7.15 -3.65
CA LYS A 66 8.31 6.61 -4.40
C LYS A 66 7.86 6.18 -5.79
N GLU A 67 8.55 6.64 -6.82
CA GLU A 67 8.26 6.28 -8.20
C GLU A 67 8.44 4.79 -8.47
N ILE A 68 7.49 4.20 -9.21
CA ILE A 68 7.64 2.88 -9.83
C ILE A 68 8.31 3.07 -11.18
N ARG A 69 9.64 2.90 -11.25
CA ARG A 69 10.43 3.20 -12.46
C ARG A 69 9.97 2.39 -13.68
N ASN A 70 9.68 1.11 -13.48
CA ASN A 70 9.18 0.16 -14.49
C ASN A 70 7.64 0.06 -14.49
N TRP A 71 6.92 1.17 -14.23
CA TRP A 71 5.46 1.19 -14.09
C TRP A 71 4.74 0.54 -15.30
N TYR A 72 5.24 0.79 -16.51
CA TYR A 72 4.63 0.26 -17.73
C TYR A 72 4.76 -1.26 -17.81
N ASP A 73 5.95 -1.79 -17.52
CA ASP A 73 6.26 -3.23 -17.56
C ASP A 73 5.46 -4.02 -16.51
N VAL A 74 5.12 -3.39 -15.39
CA VAL A 74 4.26 -3.99 -14.35
C VAL A 74 2.76 -3.77 -14.58
N GLY A 75 2.37 -3.32 -15.77
CA GLY A 75 0.98 -3.25 -16.22
C GLY A 75 0.21 -2.00 -15.80
N LEU A 76 0.88 -0.97 -15.27
CA LEU A 76 0.24 0.32 -14.96
C LEU A 76 0.09 1.16 -16.25
N LYS A 77 -1.03 1.87 -16.37
CA LYS A 77 -1.33 2.69 -17.56
C LYS A 77 -0.60 4.02 -17.61
N TYR A 78 -0.17 4.52 -16.45
CA TYR A 78 0.43 5.83 -16.29
C TYR A 78 1.61 5.75 -15.32
N LYS A 79 2.52 6.72 -15.45
CA LYS A 79 3.56 6.96 -14.45
C LYS A 79 2.92 7.01 -13.05
N SER A 80 3.45 6.20 -12.16
CA SER A 80 2.81 5.89 -10.87
C SER A 80 3.82 5.83 -9.74
N PHE A 81 3.32 6.08 -8.54
CA PHE A 81 4.09 6.20 -7.32
C PHE A 81 3.43 5.39 -6.21
N VAL A 82 4.23 4.68 -5.42
CA VAL A 82 3.79 4.02 -4.19
C VAL A 82 3.74 5.05 -3.07
N ARG A 83 2.65 5.07 -2.30
CA ARG A 83 2.51 5.87 -1.08
C ARG A 83 3.11 5.10 0.10
N ILE A 84 4.25 5.56 0.60
CA ILE A 84 5.03 4.87 1.63
C ILE A 84 4.41 5.08 3.01
N GLU A 85 3.82 6.25 3.24
CA GLU A 85 3.45 6.73 4.57
C GLU A 85 2.28 6.00 5.24
N MET A 86 1.53 5.19 4.50
CA MET A 86 0.27 4.64 4.99
C MET A 86 -0.04 3.28 4.33
N PRO A 87 0.62 2.19 4.80
CA PRO A 87 0.20 0.86 4.43
C PRO A 87 -1.22 0.62 4.96
N ILE A 88 -2.00 -0.17 4.23
CA ILE A 88 -3.37 -0.49 4.57
C ILE A 88 -3.56 -2.00 4.65
N LYS A 89 -4.38 -2.40 5.61
CA LYS A 89 -4.93 -3.74 5.67
C LYS A 89 -5.90 -3.94 4.51
N ILE A 90 -5.78 -5.07 3.82
CA ILE A 90 -6.62 -5.44 2.67
C ILE A 90 -7.15 -6.85 2.92
N GLU A 91 -8.46 -7.02 2.93
CA GLU A 91 -9.11 -8.32 3.01
C GLU A 91 -9.14 -9.00 1.64
N GLU A 92 -9.20 -10.34 1.61
CA GLU A 92 -9.33 -11.09 0.35
C GLU A 92 -10.55 -10.61 -0.49
N SER A 93 -11.65 -10.27 0.18
CA SER A 93 -12.88 -9.76 -0.44
C SER A 93 -12.70 -8.43 -1.19
N GLN A 94 -11.67 -7.65 -0.81
CA GLN A 94 -11.40 -6.33 -1.39
C GLN A 94 -10.52 -6.41 -2.65
N LEU A 95 -9.92 -7.56 -2.93
CA LEU A 95 -9.02 -7.78 -4.07
C LEU A 95 -9.83 -8.12 -5.33
N VAL A 96 -9.83 -7.19 -6.30
CA VAL A 96 -10.66 -7.30 -7.50
C VAL A 96 -9.91 -7.97 -8.64
N LYS A 97 -8.70 -7.49 -8.95
CA LYS A 97 -7.94 -7.93 -10.13
C LYS A 97 -6.44 -7.68 -9.97
N LYS A 98 -5.61 -8.69 -10.26
CA LYS A 98 -4.17 -8.52 -10.43
C LYS A 98 -3.87 -7.68 -11.68
N ILE A 99 -3.03 -6.66 -11.51
CA ILE A 99 -2.53 -5.78 -12.59
C ILE A 99 -1.20 -6.30 -13.10
N GLY A 100 -0.29 -6.63 -12.17
CA GLY A 100 1.06 -7.05 -12.50
C GLY A 100 1.84 -7.36 -11.23
N GLN A 101 3.16 -7.34 -11.34
CA GLN A 101 4.05 -7.74 -10.25
C GLN A 101 5.41 -7.07 -10.41
N LEU A 102 5.93 -6.52 -9.31
CA LEU A 102 7.29 -6.04 -9.22
C LEU A 102 8.27 -7.19 -9.02
N SER A 103 9.52 -6.97 -9.43
CA SER A 103 10.59 -7.88 -9.05
C SER A 103 10.75 -7.91 -7.53
N LYS A 104 11.34 -8.98 -6.99
CA LYS A 104 11.63 -9.06 -5.54
C LYS A 104 12.50 -7.89 -5.10
N CYS A 105 13.56 -7.58 -5.85
CA CYS A 105 14.47 -6.48 -5.56
C CYS A 105 13.75 -5.14 -5.51
N ASP A 106 12.90 -4.84 -6.50
CA ASP A 106 12.12 -3.59 -6.51
C ASP A 106 11.15 -3.54 -5.33
N THR A 107 10.49 -4.66 -5.01
CA THR A 107 9.55 -4.75 -3.88
C THR A 107 10.25 -4.41 -2.56
N TYR A 108 11.46 -4.92 -2.33
CA TYR A 108 12.24 -4.64 -1.12
C TYR A 108 12.61 -3.16 -0.96
N VAL A 109 12.78 -2.42 -2.04
CA VAL A 109 13.02 -0.97 -1.95
C VAL A 109 11.85 -0.30 -1.22
N TYR A 110 10.61 -0.61 -1.59
CA TYR A 110 9.44 0.02 -0.96
C TYR A 110 9.22 -0.44 0.49
N ILE A 111 9.51 -1.71 0.79
CA ILE A 111 9.44 -2.23 2.16
C ILE A 111 10.47 -1.50 3.04
N ASN A 112 11.70 -1.32 2.56
CA ASN A 112 12.75 -0.61 3.31
C ASN A 112 12.40 0.87 3.52
N GLU A 113 11.82 1.53 2.52
CA GLU A 113 11.32 2.91 2.63
C GLU A 113 10.21 3.01 3.69
N LEU A 114 9.29 2.04 3.73
CA LEU A 114 8.26 1.97 4.78
C LEU A 114 8.87 1.81 6.16
N MET A 115 9.82 0.88 6.33
CA MET A 115 10.51 0.67 7.61
C MET A 115 11.27 1.91 8.06
N SER A 116 11.97 2.59 7.15
CA SER A 116 12.65 3.85 7.44
C SER A 116 11.67 4.94 7.86
N PHE A 117 10.54 5.07 7.16
CA PHE A 117 9.48 6.01 7.50
C PHE A 117 8.93 5.77 8.91
N MET A 118 8.58 4.51 9.24
CA MET A 118 8.07 4.15 10.57
C MET A 118 9.10 4.38 11.67
N ASN A 119 10.37 4.01 11.45
CA ASN A 119 11.42 4.19 12.44
C ASN A 119 11.71 5.67 12.71
N ASN A 120 11.68 6.52 11.68
CA ASN A 120 11.83 7.96 11.85
C ASN A 120 10.65 8.57 12.62
N ASP A 121 9.42 8.17 12.32
CA ASP A 121 8.22 8.63 13.05
C ASP A 121 8.27 8.23 14.53
N ILE A 122 8.71 7.00 14.82
CA ILE A 122 8.96 6.53 16.20
C ILE A 122 10.03 7.39 16.86
N LYS A 123 11.19 7.55 16.23
CA LYS A 123 12.31 8.31 16.79
C LYS A 123 11.91 9.73 17.17
N THR A 124 11.24 10.47 16.27
CA THR A 124 10.75 11.83 16.54
C THR A 124 9.80 11.85 17.75
N LYS A 125 8.85 10.93 17.83
CA LYS A 125 7.90 10.84 18.96
C LYS A 125 8.55 10.55 20.30
N PHE A 126 9.71 9.88 20.33
CA PHE A 126 10.45 9.57 21.55
C PHE A 126 11.48 10.65 21.91
N GLU A 127 12.08 11.33 20.93
CA GLU A 127 12.97 12.47 21.16
C GLU A 127 12.22 13.68 21.74
N ASP A 128 10.97 13.92 21.32
CA ASP A 128 10.11 14.99 21.88
C ASP A 128 9.67 14.74 23.35
N ARG A 129 10.07 13.60 23.95
CA ARG A 129 9.70 13.19 25.32
C ARG A 129 10.88 13.17 26.30
N LEU A 130 12.08 13.54 25.86
CA LEU A 130 13.30 13.69 26.67
C LEU A 130 13.63 15.17 26.85
#